data_AF-A0A957W8H1-F1
#
_entry.id   AF-A0A957W8H1-F1
#
_cell.length_a   1.000
_cell.length_b   1.000
_cell.length_c   1.000
_cell.angle_alpha   90.00
_cell.angle_beta   90.00
_cell.angle_gamma   90.00
#
_symmetry.space_group_name_H-M   'P 1'
#
loop_
_entity.id
_entity.type
_entity.pdbx_description
1 polymer ?
#
loop_
_entity_poly.entity_id
_entity_poly.type
_entity_poly.pdbx_seq_one_letter_code
_entity_poly.pdbx_strand_id
1 'polypeptide(L)'
;NFKQHFLGTHFFNPPRYLKLLEVIPTAETDADVTQTLAQFGETTLQKGIVYCRDTPNFIGNRLYSFNYSFVVGHALEHGYTIAEVDAVTGPLLGRPKTATFRLLDLIGIDIVTHMTRNLAELIPNDPYRVILQDTQLNRLFNELMQRRWLGNKSGQGFYKKDPDTGERLCLNLQPESLAYRSPGEPIFAAVEAVKAIDDLGERVSTLLSDSWRHDRGAQLVRALLSFEFAYAASCAPDIAYSLKSIDDTMRWGFAHQAGPFEIWDMLGVAETVKMIEAQDIPVAFWVHQMLAAGIDHFYQKDGDQIVACYDWDTKDYRSLKLA
;
A
#
# COMPACT_ATOMS: atom_id res chain seq x y z
N ASN A 1 12.76 -12.28 -33.15
CA ASN A 1 13.43 -10.99 -32.75
C ASN A 1 13.64 -11.05 -31.24
N PHE A 2 14.81 -10.67 -30.69
CA PHE A 2 15.07 -10.72 -29.23
C PHE A 2 13.96 -10.06 -28.40
N LYS A 3 13.47 -8.90 -28.85
CA LYS A 3 12.49 -8.11 -28.11
C LYS A 3 11.14 -8.81 -27.93
N GLN A 4 10.76 -9.66 -28.88
CA GLN A 4 9.55 -10.49 -28.79
C GLN A 4 9.60 -11.52 -27.65
N HIS A 5 10.80 -11.88 -27.19
CA HIS A 5 11.02 -12.87 -26.13
C HIS A 5 11.56 -12.23 -24.83
N PHE A 6 11.47 -10.91 -24.70
CA PHE A 6 11.93 -10.19 -23.51
C PHE A 6 10.73 -9.67 -22.71
N LEU A 7 10.70 -9.93 -21.41
CA LEU A 7 9.70 -9.40 -20.46
C LEU A 7 10.24 -9.46 -19.03
N GLY A 8 9.69 -8.65 -18.14
CA GLY A 8 10.06 -8.64 -16.71
C GLY A 8 9.22 -9.59 -15.87
N THR A 9 9.84 -10.23 -14.86
CA THR A 9 9.10 -10.86 -13.76
C THR A 9 9.62 -10.33 -12.44
N HIS A 10 8.69 -10.08 -11.51
CA HIS A 10 9.04 -9.57 -10.19
C HIS A 10 8.39 -10.40 -9.09
N PHE A 11 9.25 -11.06 -8.31
CA PHE A 11 8.89 -11.83 -7.13
C PHE A 11 9.01 -10.97 -5.87
N PHE A 12 8.15 -11.23 -4.90
CA PHE A 12 8.12 -10.50 -3.64
C PHE A 12 8.79 -11.31 -2.53
N ASN A 13 9.60 -10.66 -1.70
CA ASN A 13 10.40 -11.35 -0.67
C ASN A 13 9.59 -11.59 0.63
N PRO A 14 9.52 -12.83 1.15
CA PRO A 14 10.20 -14.03 0.65
C PRO A 14 9.43 -14.72 -0.50
N PRO A 15 10.11 -15.02 -1.63
CA PRO A 15 9.46 -15.49 -2.85
C PRO A 15 8.84 -16.88 -2.71
N ARG A 16 9.14 -17.62 -1.65
CA ARG A 16 8.49 -18.90 -1.36
C ARG A 16 7.10 -18.72 -0.73
N TYR A 17 6.92 -17.68 0.08
CA TYR A 17 5.71 -17.50 0.89
C TYR A 17 4.72 -16.53 0.27
N LEU A 18 5.21 -15.48 -0.39
CA LEU A 18 4.33 -14.51 -1.04
C LEU A 18 3.82 -15.05 -2.37
N LYS A 19 2.51 -14.92 -2.58
CA LYS A 19 1.79 -15.53 -3.71
C LYS A 19 2.04 -14.76 -5.01
N LEU A 20 2.34 -13.47 -4.94
CA LEU A 20 2.40 -12.60 -6.10
C LEU A 20 3.60 -12.90 -7.02
N LEU A 21 3.31 -12.91 -8.32
CA LEU A 21 4.27 -12.75 -9.40
C LEU A 21 3.75 -11.68 -10.36
N GLU A 22 4.42 -10.53 -10.40
CA GLU A 22 4.16 -9.52 -11.42
C GLU A 22 4.82 -9.96 -12.73
N VAL A 23 4.03 -10.02 -13.81
CA VAL A 23 4.47 -10.28 -15.19
C VAL A 23 4.37 -8.99 -15.98
N ILE A 24 5.50 -8.52 -16.49
CA ILE A 24 5.66 -7.18 -17.08
C ILE A 24 6.05 -7.32 -18.56
N PRO A 25 5.07 -7.51 -19.46
CA PRO A 25 5.35 -7.48 -20.90
C PRO A 25 5.68 -6.06 -21.35
N THR A 26 6.61 -5.96 -22.29
CA THR A 26 6.86 -4.73 -23.06
C THR A 26 5.87 -4.63 -24.22
N ALA A 27 5.81 -3.48 -24.88
CA ALA A 27 4.99 -3.31 -26.09
C ALA A 27 5.41 -4.22 -27.26
N GLU A 28 6.65 -4.73 -27.26
CA GLU A 28 7.17 -5.61 -28.30
C GLU A 28 7.13 -7.10 -27.92
N THR A 29 6.79 -7.42 -26.67
CA THR A 29 6.74 -8.80 -26.16
C THR A 29 5.61 -9.57 -26.82
N ASP A 30 5.91 -10.79 -27.28
CA ASP A 30 4.91 -11.69 -27.84
C ASP A 30 3.92 -12.14 -26.74
N ALA A 31 2.62 -12.12 -27.07
CA ALA A 31 1.55 -12.54 -26.16
C ALA A 31 1.69 -14.02 -25.78
N ASP A 32 2.14 -14.89 -26.70
CA ASP A 32 2.31 -16.32 -26.43
C ASP A 32 3.45 -16.57 -25.44
N VAL A 33 4.52 -15.77 -25.51
CA VAL A 33 5.63 -15.82 -24.54
C VAL A 33 5.15 -15.39 -23.16
N THR A 34 4.38 -14.30 -23.12
CA THR A 34 3.77 -13.79 -21.88
C THR A 34 2.85 -14.82 -21.25
N GLN A 35 2.00 -15.47 -22.05
CA GLN A 35 1.07 -16.49 -21.58
C GLN A 35 1.79 -17.75 -21.12
N THR A 36 2.83 -18.18 -21.84
CA THR A 36 3.65 -19.35 -21.45
C THR A 36 4.29 -19.14 -20.09
N LEU A 37 4.85 -17.95 -19.84
CA LEU A 37 5.46 -17.63 -18.55
C LEU A 37 4.43 -17.50 -17.43
N ALA A 38 3.29 -16.88 -17.70
CA ALA A 38 2.18 -16.79 -16.75
C ALA A 38 1.69 -18.19 -16.35
N GLN A 39 1.46 -19.07 -17.32
CA GLN A 39 1.04 -20.45 -17.07
C GLN A 39 2.09 -21.22 -16.27
N PHE A 40 3.38 -21.06 -16.58
CA PHE A 40 4.45 -21.65 -15.77
C PHE A 40 4.44 -21.14 -14.33
N GLY A 41 4.30 -19.82 -14.14
CA GLY A 41 4.21 -19.22 -12.81
C GLY A 41 3.02 -19.73 -12.00
N GLU A 42 1.86 -19.87 -12.64
CA GLU A 42 0.64 -20.35 -12.00
C GLU A 42 0.68 -21.85 -11.69
N THR A 43 1.02 -22.68 -12.67
CA THR A 43 0.88 -24.14 -12.56
C THR A 43 2.09 -24.81 -11.92
N THR A 44 3.30 -24.28 -12.15
CA THR A 44 4.55 -24.89 -11.68
C THR A 44 5.05 -24.19 -10.41
N LEU A 45 5.07 -22.86 -10.39
CA LEU A 45 5.53 -22.09 -9.22
C LEU A 45 4.42 -21.79 -8.21
N GLN A 46 3.16 -22.10 -8.55
CA GLN A 46 1.98 -21.87 -7.71
C GLN A 46 1.83 -20.41 -7.28
N LYS A 47 2.10 -19.49 -8.22
CA LYS A 47 1.97 -18.05 -8.04
C LYS A 47 0.63 -17.52 -8.53
N GLY A 48 0.15 -16.47 -7.87
CA GLY A 48 -0.89 -15.61 -8.40
C GLY A 48 -0.26 -14.63 -9.37
N ILE A 49 -0.73 -14.66 -10.62
CA ILE A 49 -0.20 -13.83 -11.69
C ILE A 49 -0.92 -12.49 -11.71
N VAL A 50 -0.14 -11.41 -11.75
CA VAL A 50 -0.64 -10.07 -12.04
C VAL A 50 0.09 -9.51 -13.25
N TYR A 51 -0.66 -9.10 -14.28
CA TYR A 51 -0.09 -8.38 -15.41
C TYR A 51 0.07 -6.90 -15.08
N CYS A 52 1.29 -6.41 -15.23
CA CYS A 52 1.68 -5.04 -14.92
C CYS A 52 2.15 -4.33 -16.20
N ARG A 53 1.89 -3.03 -16.30
CA ARG A 53 2.49 -2.20 -17.35
C ARG A 53 3.97 -1.97 -17.07
N ASP A 54 4.79 -1.91 -18.11
CA ASP A 54 6.22 -1.60 -17.99
C ASP A 54 6.43 -0.11 -17.66
N THR A 55 6.24 0.23 -16.38
CA THR A 55 6.36 1.57 -15.83
C THR A 55 7.20 1.56 -14.55
N PRO A 56 7.80 2.71 -14.15
CA PRO A 56 8.69 2.76 -12.99
C PRO A 56 8.06 2.19 -11.71
N ASN A 57 8.71 1.16 -11.16
CA ASN A 57 8.30 0.41 -9.96
C ASN A 57 6.98 -0.37 -10.06
N PHE A 58 6.51 -0.67 -11.27
CA PHE A 58 5.41 -1.62 -11.52
C PHE A 58 4.13 -1.26 -10.73
N ILE A 59 3.43 -2.23 -10.15
CA ILE A 59 2.26 -1.95 -9.30
C ILE A 59 2.68 -1.88 -7.82
N GLY A 60 3.29 -2.95 -7.31
CA GLY A 60 3.48 -3.11 -5.87
C GLY A 60 4.44 -2.10 -5.27
N ASN A 61 5.64 -1.96 -5.87
CA ASN A 61 6.64 -1.02 -5.37
C ASN A 61 6.19 0.43 -5.58
N ARG A 62 5.41 0.71 -6.64
CA ARG A 62 4.81 2.02 -6.89
C ARG A 62 3.86 2.42 -5.75
N LEU A 63 2.85 1.60 -5.46
CA LEU A 63 1.87 1.89 -4.41
C LEU A 63 2.52 1.95 -3.03
N TYR A 64 3.40 0.98 -2.73
CA TYR A 64 4.09 0.93 -1.45
C TYR A 64 4.91 2.20 -1.19
N SER A 65 5.69 2.67 -2.18
CA SER A 65 6.55 3.84 -2.03
C SER A 65 5.77 5.08 -1.63
N PHE A 66 4.64 5.33 -2.29
CA PHE A 66 3.79 6.47 -2.01
C PHE A 66 3.05 6.33 -0.68
N ASN A 67 2.45 5.17 -0.41
CA ASN A 67 1.69 4.94 0.83
C ASN A 67 2.56 5.10 2.07
N TYR A 68 3.77 4.52 2.06
CA TYR A 68 4.66 4.66 3.22
C TYR A 68 5.20 6.09 3.32
N SER A 69 5.57 6.73 2.21
CA SER A 69 6.10 8.11 2.23
C SER A 69 5.05 9.09 2.77
N PHE A 70 3.80 8.95 2.33
CA PHE A 70 2.69 9.76 2.83
C PHE A 70 2.48 9.55 4.33
N VAL A 71 2.27 8.29 4.77
CA VAL A 71 1.89 8.04 6.17
C VAL A 71 3.01 8.41 7.14
N VAL A 72 4.27 8.22 6.76
CA VAL A 72 5.40 8.63 7.61
C VAL A 72 5.55 10.15 7.60
N GLY A 73 5.45 10.82 6.45
CA GLY A 73 5.47 12.28 6.38
C GLY A 73 4.37 12.92 7.22
N HIS A 74 3.12 12.45 7.03
CA HIS A 74 1.97 12.89 7.80
C HIS A 74 2.14 12.63 9.30
N ALA A 75 2.67 11.46 9.68
CA ALA A 75 2.94 11.11 11.06
C ALA A 75 3.93 12.07 11.72
N LEU A 76 5.02 12.40 11.03
CA LEU A 76 6.04 13.34 11.50
C LEU A 76 5.46 14.75 11.67
N GLU A 77 4.72 15.23 10.67
CA GLU A 77 4.11 16.56 10.70
C GLU A 77 3.13 16.74 11.88
N HIS A 78 2.39 15.68 12.24
CA HIS A 78 1.36 15.71 13.27
C HIS A 78 1.81 15.11 14.62
N GLY A 79 3.12 14.87 14.78
CA GLY A 79 3.73 14.41 16.03
C GLY A 79 3.24 13.04 16.50
N TYR A 80 2.95 12.13 15.57
CA TYR A 80 2.67 10.74 15.90
C TYR A 80 3.97 9.99 16.21
N THR A 81 3.94 9.19 17.27
CA THR A 81 5.02 8.27 17.57
C THR A 81 4.99 7.07 16.61
N ILE A 82 6.14 6.44 16.44
CA ILE A 82 6.27 5.19 15.66
C ILE A 82 5.31 4.09 16.14
N ALA A 83 5.08 4.01 17.45
CA ALA A 83 4.19 3.00 18.02
C ALA A 83 2.72 3.29 17.69
N GLU A 84 2.31 4.56 17.78
CA GLU A 84 0.96 4.99 17.40
C GLU A 84 0.66 4.67 15.93
N VAL A 85 1.59 4.95 15.01
CA VAL A 85 1.43 4.62 13.59
C VAL A 85 1.28 3.11 13.42
N ASP A 86 2.21 2.31 13.96
CA ASP A 86 2.18 0.86 13.77
C ASP A 86 1.01 0.16 14.48
N ALA A 87 0.36 0.82 15.44
CA ALA A 87 -0.87 0.32 16.07
C ALA A 87 -2.09 0.40 15.14
N VAL A 88 -2.11 1.36 14.21
CA VAL A 88 -3.27 1.60 13.34
C VAL A 88 -3.06 1.24 11.88
N THR A 89 -1.82 1.04 11.42
CA THR A 89 -1.52 0.68 10.02
C THR A 89 -1.31 -0.82 9.77
N GLY A 90 -1.50 -1.65 10.81
CA GLY A 90 -1.32 -3.10 10.77
C GLY A 90 -2.63 -3.89 10.74
N PRO A 91 -2.83 -4.87 11.67
CA PRO A 91 -4.00 -5.76 11.67
C PRO A 91 -5.36 -5.08 11.71
N LEU A 92 -5.44 -3.88 12.30
CA LEU A 92 -6.65 -3.05 12.32
C LEU A 92 -7.24 -2.87 10.91
N LEU A 93 -6.38 -2.69 9.91
CA LEU A 93 -6.74 -2.52 8.50
C LEU A 93 -6.63 -3.81 7.68
N GLY A 94 -6.58 -4.98 8.34
CA GLY A 94 -6.38 -6.26 7.67
C GLY A 94 -4.98 -6.41 7.07
N ARG A 95 -3.97 -5.73 7.62
CA ARG A 95 -2.57 -5.78 7.14
C ARG A 95 -1.69 -6.61 8.07
N PRO A 96 -0.51 -7.08 7.63
CA PRO A 96 0.41 -7.80 8.50
C PRO A 96 0.83 -7.01 9.74
N LYS A 97 1.20 -7.72 10.81
CA LYS A 97 1.70 -7.15 12.07
C LYS A 97 2.96 -6.28 11.91
N THR A 98 3.63 -6.37 10.75
CA THR A 98 4.76 -5.50 10.42
C THR A 98 4.34 -4.04 10.26
N ALA A 99 3.07 -3.74 9.99
CA ALA A 99 2.55 -2.38 9.90
C ALA A 99 3.45 -1.47 9.01
N THR A 100 3.68 -0.21 9.39
CA THR A 100 4.51 0.73 8.62
C THR A 100 5.98 0.60 8.97
N PHE A 101 6.37 0.97 10.18
CA PHE A 101 7.77 1.12 10.56
C PHE A 101 8.48 -0.22 10.78
N ARG A 102 7.80 -1.25 11.32
CA ARG A 102 8.42 -2.59 11.37
C ARG A 102 8.69 -3.15 9.98
N LEU A 103 7.87 -2.81 8.98
CA LEU A 103 8.10 -3.21 7.60
C LEU A 103 9.30 -2.44 7.00
N LEU A 104 9.41 -1.14 7.25
CA LEU A 104 10.60 -0.36 6.84
C LEU A 104 11.89 -0.93 7.45
N ASP A 105 11.87 -1.31 8.73
CA ASP A 105 13.00 -1.98 9.38
C ASP A 105 13.27 -3.38 8.82
N LEU A 106 12.24 -4.09 8.37
CA LEU A 106 12.37 -5.42 7.78
C LEU A 106 13.00 -5.36 6.39
N ILE A 107 12.57 -4.41 5.55
CA ILE A 107 13.12 -4.21 4.20
C ILE A 107 14.53 -3.62 4.29
N GLY A 108 14.71 -2.63 5.18
CA GLY A 108 15.94 -1.88 5.37
C GLY A 108 15.79 -0.44 4.89
N ILE A 109 16.17 0.50 5.76
CA ILE A 109 15.97 1.94 5.56
C ILE A 109 16.75 2.46 4.33
N ASP A 110 17.93 1.92 4.07
CA ASP A 110 18.74 2.23 2.88
C ASP A 110 18.05 1.78 1.58
N ILE A 111 17.44 0.60 1.57
CA ILE A 111 16.75 0.05 0.40
C ILE A 111 15.52 0.90 0.07
N VAL A 112 14.67 1.18 1.05
CA VAL A 112 13.47 2.01 0.84
C VAL A 112 13.84 3.44 0.44
N THR A 113 14.92 4.00 1.01
CA THR A 113 15.40 5.33 0.62
C THR A 113 15.85 5.36 -0.83
N HIS A 114 16.64 4.36 -1.27
CA HIS A 114 17.11 4.28 -2.65
C HIS A 114 15.95 4.09 -3.62
N MET A 115 15.03 3.17 -3.32
CA MET A 115 13.83 2.90 -4.13
C MET A 115 13.01 4.17 -4.34
N THR A 116 12.75 4.93 -3.28
CA THR A 116 11.89 6.13 -3.35
C THR A 116 12.55 7.30 -4.05
N ARG A 117 13.86 7.50 -3.86
CA ARG A 117 14.62 8.53 -4.61
C ARG A 117 14.63 8.21 -6.10
N ASN A 118 14.95 6.97 -6.46
CA ASN A 118 14.97 6.54 -7.84
C ASN A 118 13.58 6.66 -8.48
N LEU A 119 12.52 6.27 -7.77
CA LEU A 119 11.16 6.44 -8.24
C LEU A 119 10.85 7.91 -8.53
N ALA A 120 11.13 8.81 -7.59
CA ALA A 120 10.89 10.23 -7.75
C ALA A 120 11.62 10.83 -8.96
N GLU A 121 12.79 10.33 -9.35
CA GLU A 121 13.48 10.75 -10.57
C GLU A 121 12.80 10.25 -11.85
N LEU A 122 12.29 9.03 -11.84
CA LEU A 122 11.70 8.37 -13.00
C LEU A 122 10.28 8.84 -13.36
N ILE A 123 9.60 9.55 -12.46
CA ILE A 123 8.22 10.05 -12.63
C ILE A 123 8.08 11.54 -12.36
N PRO A 124 8.74 12.39 -13.17
CA PRO A 124 8.73 13.84 -12.97
C PRO A 124 7.34 14.48 -13.07
N ASN A 125 6.41 13.82 -13.76
CA ASN A 125 5.06 14.34 -14.06
C ASN A 125 3.96 13.71 -13.19
N ASP A 126 4.30 12.83 -12.25
CA ASP A 126 3.29 12.28 -11.35
C ASP A 126 2.77 13.39 -10.41
N PRO A 127 1.44 13.59 -10.31
CA PRO A 127 0.88 14.71 -9.54
C PRO A 127 1.16 14.61 -8.03
N TYR A 128 1.46 13.42 -7.52
CA TYR A 128 1.75 13.16 -6.12
C TYR A 128 3.25 13.10 -5.82
N ARG A 129 4.12 13.25 -6.82
CA ARG A 129 5.59 13.10 -6.70
C ARG A 129 6.20 13.83 -5.50
N VAL A 130 5.64 14.99 -5.12
CA VAL A 130 6.08 15.78 -3.96
C VAL A 130 6.12 14.97 -2.66
N ILE A 131 5.25 13.97 -2.50
CA ILE A 131 5.19 13.09 -1.32
C ILE A 131 6.46 12.25 -1.19
N LEU A 132 7.05 11.81 -2.31
CA LEU A 132 8.32 11.08 -2.30
C LEU A 132 9.51 11.98 -1.94
N GLN A 133 9.31 13.31 -1.98
CA GLN A 133 10.33 14.32 -1.75
C GLN A 133 10.15 15.05 -0.41
N ASP A 134 9.31 14.50 0.50
CA ASP A 134 9.08 15.11 1.81
C ASP A 134 10.39 15.38 2.54
N THR A 135 10.56 16.62 3.01
CA THR A 135 11.85 17.09 3.56
C THR A 135 12.11 16.53 4.95
N GLN A 136 11.07 16.35 5.78
CA GLN A 136 11.23 15.82 7.13
C GLN A 136 11.58 14.34 7.10
N LEU A 137 10.87 13.56 6.30
CA LEU A 137 11.12 12.16 6.00
C LEU A 137 12.55 11.96 5.48
N ASN A 138 12.94 12.73 4.46
CA ASN A 138 14.28 12.62 3.88
C ASN A 138 15.38 12.95 4.89
N ARG A 139 15.16 13.95 5.75
CA ARG A 139 16.11 14.28 6.83
C ARG A 139 16.24 13.12 7.82
N LEU A 140 15.12 12.57 8.29
CA LEU A 140 15.11 11.44 9.22
C LEU A 140 15.82 10.22 8.62
N PHE A 141 15.50 9.85 7.38
CA PHE A 141 16.10 8.70 6.72
C PHE A 141 17.62 8.91 6.50
N ASN A 142 18.05 10.12 6.17
CA ASN A 142 19.47 10.46 6.07
C ASN A 142 20.21 10.30 7.40
N GLU A 143 19.65 10.78 8.51
CA GLU A 143 20.24 10.60 9.84
C GLU A 143 20.39 9.11 10.19
N LEU A 144 19.36 8.31 9.92
CA LEU A 144 19.39 6.86 10.18
C LEU A 144 20.45 6.15 9.33
N MET A 145 20.57 6.50 8.05
CA MET A 145 21.61 5.94 7.16
C MET A 145 23.02 6.34 7.61
N GLN A 146 23.26 7.60 7.96
CA GLN A 146 24.57 8.07 8.43
C GLN A 146 25.03 7.34 9.70
N ARG A 147 24.07 7.00 10.58
CA ARG A 147 24.31 6.24 11.82
C ARG A 147 24.35 4.73 11.61
N ARG A 148 24.12 4.23 10.39
CA ARG A 148 23.95 2.80 10.05
C ARG A 148 22.83 2.13 10.85
N TRP A 149 21.76 2.88 11.15
CA TRP A 149 20.52 2.37 11.74
C TRP A 149 19.60 1.94 10.59
N LEU A 150 19.92 0.81 9.98
CA LEU A 150 19.31 0.31 8.74
C LEU A 150 18.17 -0.68 8.98
N GLY A 151 17.66 -0.78 10.21
CA GLY A 151 16.60 -1.71 10.59
C GLY A 151 17.12 -3.05 11.10
N ASN A 152 16.37 -4.12 10.80
CA ASN A 152 16.60 -5.46 11.33
C ASN A 152 18.01 -6.00 11.03
N LYS A 153 18.56 -5.66 9.86
CA LYS A 153 19.88 -6.13 9.41
C LYS A 153 21.05 -5.51 10.15
N SER A 154 20.84 -4.37 10.82
CA SER A 154 21.84 -3.71 11.67
C SER A 154 21.47 -3.76 13.16
N GLY A 155 20.42 -4.50 13.53
CA GLY A 155 19.91 -4.59 14.90
C GLY A 155 19.22 -3.33 15.42
N GLN A 156 19.15 -2.26 14.63
CA GLN A 156 18.56 -0.98 15.02
C GLN A 156 18.11 -0.16 13.80
N GLY A 157 16.97 0.51 13.90
CA GLY A 157 16.35 1.36 12.89
C GLY A 157 15.29 2.26 13.52
N PHE A 158 14.02 2.04 13.22
CA PHE A 158 12.89 2.63 13.96
C PHE A 158 12.65 1.92 15.29
N TYR A 159 12.94 0.62 15.33
CA TYR A 159 12.99 -0.21 16.52
C TYR A 159 14.42 -0.65 16.81
N LYS A 160 14.72 -0.93 18.08
CA LYS A 160 16.01 -1.47 18.52
C LYS A 160 15.86 -2.94 18.92
N LYS A 161 16.84 -3.78 18.61
CA LYS A 161 16.92 -5.14 19.16
C LYS A 161 17.93 -5.17 20.30
N ASP A 162 17.70 -6.09 21.22
CA ASP A 162 18.64 -6.45 22.25
C ASP A 162 19.89 -7.03 21.58
N PRO A 163 21.09 -6.48 21.83
CA PRO A 163 22.30 -6.95 21.19
C PRO A 163 22.72 -8.35 21.67
N ASP A 164 22.32 -8.76 22.87
CA ASP A 164 22.73 -10.01 23.51
C ASP A 164 21.75 -11.15 23.22
N THR A 165 20.44 -10.87 23.24
CA THR A 165 19.40 -11.88 23.00
C THR A 165 18.86 -11.87 21.56
N GLY A 166 19.09 -10.79 20.81
CA GLY A 166 18.46 -10.57 19.50
C GLY A 166 16.94 -10.34 19.59
N GLU A 167 16.38 -10.38 20.80
CA GLU A 167 14.97 -10.07 21.03
C GLU A 167 14.70 -8.60 20.79
N ARG A 168 13.46 -8.27 20.49
CA ARG A 168 13.10 -6.89 20.23
C ARG A 168 13.08 -6.16 21.56
N LEU A 169 14.03 -5.25 21.80
CA LEU A 169 13.79 -4.19 22.77
C LEU A 169 12.64 -3.40 22.17
N CYS A 170 11.45 -3.49 22.76
CA CYS A 170 10.36 -2.60 22.40
C CYS A 170 10.81 -1.20 22.82
N LEU A 171 11.64 -0.56 22.01
CA LEU A 171 12.06 0.81 22.08
C LEU A 171 11.82 1.38 20.70
N ASN A 172 11.10 2.49 20.61
CA ASN A 172 10.91 3.19 19.35
C ASN A 172 11.72 4.49 19.35
N LEU A 173 12.18 4.85 18.15
CA LEU A 173 12.89 6.10 17.91
C LEU A 173 11.94 7.30 18.07
N GLN A 174 12.41 8.34 18.76
CA GLN A 174 11.76 9.66 18.78
C GLN A 174 12.35 10.49 17.64
N PRO A 175 11.62 10.77 16.55
CA PRO A 175 12.19 11.39 15.34
C PRO A 175 12.91 12.72 15.60
N GLU A 176 12.47 13.51 16.58
CA GLU A 176 13.01 14.85 16.87
C GLU A 176 14.34 14.79 17.62
N SER A 177 14.53 13.79 18.48
CA SER A 177 15.72 13.68 19.34
C SER A 177 16.65 12.54 18.96
N LEU A 178 16.19 11.63 18.09
CA LEU A 178 16.82 10.36 17.77
C LEU A 178 17.13 9.48 19.00
N ALA A 179 16.42 9.73 20.11
CA ALA A 179 16.48 8.92 21.31
C ALA A 179 15.51 7.73 21.22
N TYR A 180 15.91 6.60 21.77
CA TYR A 180 15.04 5.44 21.92
C TYR A 180 14.29 5.51 23.25
N ARG A 181 12.98 5.24 23.22
CA ARG A 181 12.14 5.16 24.43
C ARG A 181 11.30 3.90 24.40
N SER A 182 10.99 3.35 25.57
CA SER A 182 9.99 2.30 25.68
C SER A 182 8.67 2.87 25.16
N PRO A 183 8.05 2.28 24.13
CA PRO A 183 6.73 2.69 23.73
C PRO A 183 5.81 2.37 24.91
N GLY A 184 5.16 3.39 25.46
CA GLY A 184 3.88 3.12 26.10
C GLY A 184 2.97 2.46 25.08
N GLU A 185 2.07 1.57 25.50
CA GLU A 185 1.05 1.08 24.59
C GLU A 185 0.23 2.28 24.10
N PRO A 186 0.18 2.55 22.78
CA PRO A 186 -0.67 3.60 22.27
C PRO A 186 -2.12 3.16 22.45
N ILE A 187 -2.84 3.83 23.34
CA ILE A 187 -4.25 3.54 23.60
C ILE A 187 -5.07 4.60 22.87
N PHE A 188 -5.60 4.20 21.72
CA PHE A 188 -6.64 4.97 21.03
C PHE A 188 -8.00 4.39 21.41
N ALA A 189 -8.90 5.25 21.90
CA ALA A 189 -10.23 4.82 22.29
C ALA A 189 -11.00 4.25 21.09
N ALA A 190 -10.79 4.81 19.89
CA ALA A 190 -11.39 4.30 18.67
C ALA A 190 -10.91 2.89 18.30
N VAL A 191 -9.62 2.61 18.46
CA VAL A 191 -9.05 1.27 18.18
C VAL A 191 -9.61 0.24 19.13
N GLU A 192 -9.67 0.57 20.43
CA GLU A 192 -10.24 -0.30 21.45
C GLU A 192 -11.72 -0.61 21.21
N ALA A 193 -12.48 0.35 20.68
CA ALA A 193 -13.90 0.17 20.38
C ALA A 193 -14.16 -0.77 19.18
N VAL A 194 -13.24 -0.85 18.22
CA VAL A 194 -13.44 -1.63 16.99
C VAL A 194 -12.66 -2.93 16.93
N LYS A 195 -11.75 -3.19 17.90
CA LYS A 195 -10.86 -4.37 17.89
C LYS A 195 -11.59 -5.72 17.92
N ALA A 196 -12.83 -5.75 18.40
CA ALA A 196 -13.65 -6.97 18.49
C ALA A 196 -14.52 -7.20 17.25
N ILE A 197 -14.52 -6.27 16.28
CA ILE A 197 -15.27 -6.40 15.04
C ILE A 197 -14.43 -7.25 14.08
N ASP A 198 -14.92 -8.44 13.73
CA ASP A 198 -14.20 -9.36 12.84
C ASP A 198 -14.23 -8.90 11.38
N ASP A 199 -15.39 -8.44 10.90
CA ASP A 199 -15.58 -7.96 9.54
C ASP A 199 -14.73 -6.70 9.26
N LEU A 200 -13.93 -6.75 8.19
CA LEU A 200 -12.99 -5.68 7.88
C LEU A 200 -13.72 -4.39 7.48
N GLY A 201 -14.79 -4.49 6.69
CA GLY A 201 -15.56 -3.35 6.24
C GLY A 201 -16.25 -2.64 7.39
N GLU A 202 -16.96 -3.39 8.24
CA GLU A 202 -17.61 -2.89 9.44
C GLU A 202 -16.59 -2.26 10.41
N ARG A 203 -15.44 -2.92 10.63
CA ARG A 203 -14.39 -2.43 11.53
C ARG A 203 -13.83 -1.09 11.06
N VAL A 204 -13.46 -0.98 9.78
CA VAL A 204 -12.88 0.24 9.22
C VAL A 204 -13.94 1.35 9.09
N SER A 205 -15.16 1.01 8.67
CA SER A 205 -16.29 1.96 8.60
C SER A 205 -16.61 2.54 9.98
N THR A 206 -16.69 1.70 11.01
CA THR A 206 -16.92 2.14 12.39
C THR A 206 -15.81 3.07 12.88
N LEU A 207 -14.54 2.72 12.60
CA LEU A 207 -13.38 3.54 12.94
C LEU A 207 -13.41 4.92 12.25
N LEU A 208 -13.90 4.97 11.02
CA LEU A 208 -14.02 6.20 10.23
C LEU A 208 -15.32 6.98 10.47
N SER A 209 -16.19 6.53 11.37
CA SER A 209 -17.43 7.22 11.69
C SER A 209 -17.20 8.58 12.37
N ASP A 210 -18.23 9.44 12.34
CA ASP A 210 -18.20 10.75 13.00
C ASP A 210 -17.97 10.68 14.52
N SER A 211 -18.32 9.55 15.14
CA SER A 211 -18.09 9.29 16.57
C SER A 211 -16.61 9.38 16.95
N TRP A 212 -15.71 9.07 16.01
CA TRP A 212 -14.26 9.02 16.24
C TRP A 212 -13.50 10.12 15.51
N ARG A 213 -14.17 11.14 14.94
CA ARG A 213 -13.52 12.20 14.14
C ARG A 213 -12.40 12.98 14.87
N HIS A 214 -12.42 12.99 16.20
CA HIS A 214 -11.41 13.65 17.05
C HIS A 214 -10.42 12.68 17.69
N ASP A 215 -10.58 11.36 17.51
CA ASP A 215 -9.59 10.39 17.95
C ASP A 215 -8.38 10.41 17.01
N ARG A 216 -7.18 10.54 17.59
CA ARG A 216 -5.93 10.66 16.83
C ARG A 216 -5.64 9.44 15.95
N GLY A 217 -5.98 8.24 16.42
CA GLY A 217 -5.80 7.00 15.67
C GLY A 217 -6.74 6.94 14.48
N ALA A 218 -8.01 7.30 14.69
CA ALA A 218 -9.00 7.40 13.61
C ALA A 218 -8.64 8.49 12.58
N GLN A 219 -8.10 9.64 13.01
CA GLN A 219 -7.60 10.69 12.12
C GLN A 219 -6.45 10.20 11.24
N LEU A 220 -5.49 9.45 11.81
CA LEU A 220 -4.37 8.90 11.05
C LEU A 220 -4.85 7.85 10.02
N VAL A 221 -5.78 6.98 10.40
CA VAL A 221 -6.37 6.01 9.46
C VAL A 221 -7.14 6.73 8.35
N ARG A 222 -7.89 7.78 8.69
CA ARG A 222 -8.62 8.59 7.71
C ARG A 222 -7.67 9.20 6.68
N ALA A 223 -6.59 9.85 7.12
CA ALA A 223 -5.60 10.45 6.24
C ALA A 223 -4.95 9.38 5.34
N LEU A 224 -4.50 8.27 5.94
CA LEU A 224 -3.86 7.15 5.23
C LEU A 224 -4.75 6.59 4.13
N LEU A 225 -5.99 6.18 4.47
CA LEU A 225 -6.88 5.55 3.50
C LEU A 225 -7.32 6.55 2.43
N SER A 226 -7.53 7.82 2.80
CA SER A 226 -7.92 8.84 1.83
C SER A 226 -6.84 9.05 0.77
N PHE A 227 -5.58 9.14 1.21
CA PHE A 227 -4.46 9.21 0.30
C PHE A 227 -4.29 7.94 -0.53
N GLU A 228 -4.34 6.77 0.11
CA GLU A 228 -4.14 5.48 -0.57
C GLU A 228 -5.16 5.25 -1.67
N PHE A 229 -6.44 5.57 -1.43
CA PHE A 229 -7.50 5.46 -2.43
C PHE A 229 -7.32 6.45 -3.58
N ALA A 230 -7.08 7.72 -3.25
CA ALA A 230 -6.88 8.77 -4.25
C ALA A 230 -5.67 8.47 -5.15
N TYR A 231 -4.55 8.06 -4.54
CA TYR A 231 -3.33 7.73 -5.26
C TYR A 231 -3.50 6.45 -6.08
N ALA A 232 -4.07 5.38 -5.50
CA ALA A 232 -4.32 4.14 -6.24
C ALA A 232 -5.20 4.39 -7.47
N ALA A 233 -6.26 5.19 -7.35
CA ALA A 233 -7.09 5.56 -8.49
C ALA A 233 -6.35 6.46 -9.50
N SER A 234 -5.50 7.37 -9.03
CA SER A 234 -4.72 8.26 -9.90
C SER A 234 -3.73 7.50 -10.77
N CYS A 235 -2.98 6.54 -10.20
CA CYS A 235 -1.95 5.82 -10.93
C CYS A 235 -2.45 4.55 -11.62
N ALA A 236 -3.66 4.06 -11.32
CA ALA A 236 -4.18 2.80 -11.85
C ALA A 236 -4.06 2.64 -13.37
N PRO A 237 -4.46 3.63 -14.20
CA PRO A 237 -4.36 3.53 -15.66
C PRO A 237 -2.92 3.42 -16.17
N ASP A 238 -1.94 3.93 -15.41
CA ASP A 238 -0.54 3.97 -15.80
C ASP A 238 0.19 2.66 -15.45
N ILE A 239 -0.19 2.00 -14.35
CA ILE A 239 0.57 0.87 -13.81
C ILE A 239 -0.09 -0.50 -14.05
N ALA A 240 -1.41 -0.53 -14.26
CA ALA A 240 -2.18 -1.77 -14.33
C ALA A 240 -3.07 -1.85 -15.57
N TYR A 241 -3.57 -3.05 -15.83
CA TYR A 241 -4.59 -3.31 -16.85
C TYR A 241 -6.00 -3.53 -16.27
N SER A 242 -6.11 -3.63 -14.94
CA SER A 242 -7.39 -3.77 -14.24
C SER A 242 -7.25 -3.35 -12.78
N LEU A 243 -8.36 -2.94 -12.15
CA LEU A 243 -8.42 -2.68 -10.70
C LEU A 243 -8.07 -3.94 -9.91
N LYS A 244 -8.51 -5.11 -10.39
CA LYS A 244 -8.23 -6.40 -9.75
C LYS A 244 -6.75 -6.69 -9.61
N SER A 245 -5.96 -6.32 -10.62
CA SER A 245 -4.49 -6.44 -10.60
C SER A 245 -3.86 -5.62 -9.46
N ILE A 246 -4.40 -4.43 -9.17
CA ILE A 246 -3.92 -3.58 -8.09
C ILE A 246 -4.23 -4.21 -6.74
N ASP A 247 -5.47 -4.66 -6.55
CA ASP A 247 -5.87 -5.29 -5.29
C ASP A 247 -5.15 -6.61 -5.04
N ASP A 248 -5.04 -7.46 -6.06
CA ASP A 248 -4.27 -8.71 -5.97
C ASP A 248 -2.80 -8.47 -5.67
N THR A 249 -2.21 -7.40 -6.21
CA THR A 249 -0.84 -7.03 -5.84
C THR A 249 -0.72 -6.73 -4.35
N MET A 250 -1.65 -5.98 -3.77
CA MET A 250 -1.62 -5.68 -2.34
C MET A 250 -1.92 -6.93 -1.49
N ARG A 251 -2.87 -7.76 -1.92
CA ARG A 251 -3.25 -8.98 -1.20
C ARG A 251 -2.16 -10.04 -1.24
N TRP A 252 -1.52 -10.25 -2.39
CA TRP A 252 -0.58 -11.36 -2.59
C TRP A 252 0.88 -10.96 -2.40
N GLY A 253 1.22 -9.68 -2.64
CA GLY A 253 2.57 -9.14 -2.51
C GLY A 253 2.84 -8.52 -1.14
N PHE A 254 1.83 -7.91 -0.52
CA PHE A 254 1.94 -7.28 0.80
C PHE A 254 1.12 -7.99 1.88
N ALA A 255 0.49 -9.12 1.54
CA ALA A 255 -0.31 -9.93 2.46
C ALA A 255 -1.44 -9.14 3.14
N HIS A 256 -2.04 -8.19 2.43
CA HIS A 256 -3.25 -7.52 2.88
C HIS A 256 -4.47 -8.45 2.75
N GLN A 257 -5.45 -8.30 3.63
CA GLN A 257 -6.73 -9.01 3.54
C GLN A 257 -7.52 -8.56 2.30
N ALA A 258 -7.49 -7.25 2.01
CA ALA A 258 -8.15 -6.63 0.88
C ALA A 258 -7.26 -5.55 0.24
N GLY A 259 -7.45 -5.31 -1.06
CA GLY A 259 -6.79 -4.22 -1.77
C GLY A 259 -7.48 -2.86 -1.59
N PRO A 260 -6.87 -1.76 -2.08
CA PRO A 260 -7.45 -0.43 -1.95
C PRO A 260 -8.87 -0.30 -2.54
N PHE A 261 -9.15 -0.89 -3.71
CA PHE A 261 -10.48 -0.76 -4.32
C PHE A 261 -11.52 -1.64 -3.63
N GLU A 262 -11.13 -2.84 -3.18
CA GLU A 262 -11.97 -3.70 -2.34
C GLU A 262 -12.35 -3.02 -1.02
N ILE A 263 -11.39 -2.36 -0.33
CA ILE A 263 -11.69 -1.63 0.91
C ILE A 263 -12.57 -0.40 0.60
N TRP A 264 -12.30 0.32 -0.48
CA TRP A 264 -13.10 1.47 -0.87
C TRP A 264 -14.57 1.08 -1.15
N ASP A 265 -14.81 -0.07 -1.82
CA ASP A 265 -16.15 -0.63 -1.98
C ASP A 265 -16.81 -0.95 -0.64
N MET A 266 -16.08 -1.53 0.31
CA MET A 266 -16.60 -1.84 1.66
C MET A 266 -17.05 -0.58 2.43
N LEU A 267 -16.42 0.56 2.15
CA LEU A 267 -16.69 1.84 2.82
C LEU A 267 -17.75 2.69 2.11
N GLY A 268 -18.18 2.30 0.91
CA GLY A 268 -19.02 3.13 0.05
C GLY A 268 -18.19 4.15 -0.71
N VAL A 269 -18.22 4.07 -2.05
CA VAL A 269 -17.37 4.88 -2.92
C VAL A 269 -17.73 6.36 -2.80
N ALA A 270 -19.01 6.71 -2.86
CA ALA A 270 -19.48 8.08 -2.85
C ALA A 270 -19.20 8.80 -1.52
N GLU A 271 -19.40 8.11 -0.39
CA GLU A 271 -19.11 8.60 0.96
C GLU A 271 -17.61 8.84 1.13
N THR A 272 -16.81 7.89 0.68
CA THR A 272 -15.36 7.96 0.76
C THR A 272 -14.78 9.05 -0.14
N VAL A 273 -15.34 9.30 -1.34
CA VAL A 273 -14.95 10.45 -2.18
C VAL A 273 -15.12 11.76 -1.42
N LYS A 274 -16.27 11.98 -0.77
CA LYS A 274 -16.49 13.19 0.06
C LYS A 274 -15.49 13.30 1.20
N MET A 275 -15.13 12.18 1.82
CA MET A 275 -14.13 12.12 2.89
C MET A 275 -12.74 12.50 2.36
N ILE A 276 -12.36 12.03 1.17
CA ILE A 276 -11.07 12.34 0.54
C ILE A 276 -11.00 13.83 0.20
N GLU A 277 -12.04 14.37 -0.46
CA GLU A 277 -12.10 15.77 -0.89
C GLU A 277 -12.14 16.75 0.29
N ALA A 278 -12.73 16.36 1.43
CA ALA A 278 -12.71 17.15 2.65
C ALA A 278 -11.31 17.33 3.26
N GLN A 279 -10.30 16.61 2.75
CA GLN A 279 -8.89 16.74 3.11
C GLN A 279 -8.05 17.39 1.98
N ASP A 280 -8.71 18.02 1.00
CA ASP A 280 -8.07 18.66 -0.15
C ASP A 280 -7.23 17.71 -1.02
N ILE A 281 -7.53 16.41 -0.97
CA ILE A 281 -6.88 15.39 -1.80
C ILE A 281 -7.70 15.18 -3.08
N PRO A 282 -7.12 15.33 -4.29
CA PRO A 282 -7.87 15.18 -5.53
C PRO A 282 -8.15 13.70 -5.84
N VAL A 283 -9.42 13.36 -6.07
CA VAL A 283 -9.82 12.04 -6.57
C VAL A 283 -9.67 11.99 -8.10
N ALA A 284 -9.27 10.83 -8.62
CA ALA A 284 -9.11 10.64 -10.05
C ALA A 284 -10.43 10.90 -10.81
N PHE A 285 -10.35 11.66 -11.90
CA PHE A 285 -11.53 12.09 -12.67
C PHE A 285 -12.43 10.92 -13.11
N TRP A 286 -11.85 9.78 -13.46
CA TRP A 286 -12.61 8.60 -13.90
C TRP A 286 -13.52 8.03 -12.79
N VAL A 287 -13.17 8.21 -11.51
CA VAL A 287 -14.02 7.80 -10.38
C VAL A 287 -15.27 8.68 -10.31
N HIS A 288 -15.12 9.99 -10.53
CA HIS A 288 -16.29 10.89 -10.64
C HIS A 288 -17.16 10.54 -11.84
N GLN A 289 -16.56 10.16 -12.97
CA GLN A 289 -17.33 9.71 -14.14
C GLN A 289 -18.11 8.41 -13.86
N MET A 290 -17.49 7.46 -13.16
CA MET A 290 -18.11 6.21 -12.72
C MET A 290 -19.36 6.51 -11.87
N LEU A 291 -19.20 7.33 -10.82
CA LEU A 291 -20.32 7.72 -9.94
C LEU A 291 -21.42 8.49 -10.70
N ALA A 292 -21.05 9.39 -11.60
CA ALA A 292 -22.02 10.14 -12.42
C ALA A 292 -22.81 9.24 -13.39
N ALA A 293 -22.25 8.10 -13.77
CA ALA A 293 -22.92 7.07 -14.57
C ALA A 293 -23.85 6.16 -13.73
N GLY A 294 -23.95 6.39 -12.42
CA GLY A 294 -24.76 5.56 -11.51
C GLY A 294 -24.07 4.26 -11.10
N ILE A 295 -22.76 4.14 -11.33
CA ILE A 295 -21.94 3.01 -10.92
C ILE A 295 -21.31 3.38 -9.57
N ASP A 296 -21.76 2.74 -8.49
CA ASP A 296 -21.43 3.09 -7.10
C ASP A 296 -20.41 2.17 -6.42
N HIS A 297 -19.91 1.17 -7.16
CA HIS A 297 -18.90 0.21 -6.68
C HIS A 297 -17.94 -0.21 -7.79
N PHE A 298 -16.70 -0.53 -7.45
CA PHE A 298 -15.67 -1.01 -8.37
C PHE A 298 -15.88 -2.47 -8.77
N TYR A 299 -16.51 -3.30 -7.92
CA TYR A 299 -16.61 -4.76 -8.14
C TYR A 299 -18.02 -5.33 -8.06
N GLN A 300 -18.45 -6.02 -9.11
CA GLN A 300 -19.65 -6.86 -9.04
C GLN A 300 -19.32 -8.20 -8.38
N LYS A 301 -20.20 -8.64 -7.49
CA LYS A 301 -20.04 -9.90 -6.74
C LYS A 301 -21.22 -10.85 -6.99
N ASP A 302 -20.92 -12.14 -7.05
CA ASP A 302 -21.88 -13.24 -6.92
C ASP A 302 -21.56 -13.98 -5.62
N GLY A 303 -22.38 -13.75 -4.59
CA GLY A 303 -22.02 -14.10 -3.21
C GLY A 303 -20.73 -13.38 -2.76
N ASP A 304 -19.75 -14.14 -2.30
CA ASP A 304 -18.44 -13.62 -1.88
C ASP A 304 -17.43 -13.48 -3.04
N GLN A 305 -17.79 -13.95 -4.24
CA GLN A 305 -16.88 -14.00 -5.38
C GLN A 305 -16.99 -12.74 -6.23
N ILE A 306 -15.87 -12.08 -6.48
CA ILE A 306 -15.78 -10.98 -7.46
C ILE A 306 -15.85 -11.57 -8.87
N VAL A 307 -16.86 -11.17 -9.64
CA VAL A 307 -17.14 -11.68 -11.01
C VAL A 307 -16.86 -10.66 -12.10
N ALA A 308 -16.81 -9.37 -11.76
CA ALA A 308 -16.44 -8.30 -12.68
C ALA A 308 -15.81 -7.12 -11.92
N CYS A 309 -14.99 -6.34 -12.60
CA CYS A 309 -14.47 -5.07 -12.08
C CYS A 309 -14.72 -3.94 -13.07
N TYR A 310 -14.91 -2.73 -12.57
CA TYR A 310 -15.05 -1.53 -13.39
C TYR A 310 -13.78 -1.33 -14.22
N ASP A 311 -13.98 -1.03 -15.51
CA ASP A 311 -12.92 -0.75 -16.46
C ASP A 311 -13.03 0.71 -16.90
N TRP A 312 -11.98 1.48 -16.61
CA TRP A 312 -11.96 2.93 -16.87
C TRP A 312 -11.91 3.28 -18.36
N ASP A 313 -11.48 2.35 -19.22
CA ASP A 313 -11.42 2.57 -20.67
C ASP A 313 -12.81 2.37 -21.30
N THR A 314 -13.53 1.31 -20.88
CA THR A 314 -14.89 1.04 -21.38
C THR A 314 -15.98 1.80 -20.64
N LYS A 315 -15.67 2.30 -19.43
CA LYS A 315 -16.61 2.96 -18.51
C LYS A 315 -17.77 2.05 -18.09
N ASP A 316 -17.51 0.75 -18.02
CA ASP A 316 -18.46 -0.29 -17.65
C ASP A 316 -17.71 -1.45 -16.97
N TYR A 317 -18.43 -2.43 -16.45
CA TYR A 317 -17.85 -3.62 -15.88
C TYR A 317 -17.25 -4.53 -16.94
N ARG A 318 -16.01 -4.95 -16.68
CA ARG A 318 -15.34 -6.03 -17.40
C ARG A 318 -15.43 -7.31 -16.58
N SER A 319 -16.02 -8.35 -17.16
CA SER A 319 -16.09 -9.66 -16.53
C SER A 319 -14.69 -10.21 -16.28
N LEU A 320 -14.44 -10.62 -15.05
CA LEU A 320 -13.30 -11.43 -14.67
C LEU A 320 -13.72 -12.87 -14.98
N LYS A 321 -13.17 -13.45 -16.06
CA LYS A 321 -13.43 -14.85 -16.37
C LYS A 321 -13.09 -15.67 -15.12
N LEU A 322 -14.08 -16.41 -14.64
CA LEU A 322 -13.88 -17.46 -13.65
C LEU A 322 -12.92 -18.48 -14.31
N ALA A 323 -11.68 -18.50 -13.83
CA ALA A 323 -10.70 -19.49 -14.27
C ALA A 323 -11.12 -20.89 -13.82
#